data_AF-A0A8S3S395-F1
#
_entry.id   AF-A0A8S3S395-F1
#
_cell.length_a   1.000
_cell.length_b   1.000
_cell.length_c   1.000
_cell.angle_alpha   90.00
_cell.angle_beta   90.00
_cell.angle_gamma   90.00
#
_symmetry.space_group_name_H-M   'P 1'
#
loop_
_entity.id
_entity.type
_entity.pdbx_description
1 polymer ?
#
loop_
_entity_poly.entity_id
_entity_poly.type
_entity_poly.pdbx_seq_one_letter_code
_entity_poly.pdbx_strand_id
1 'polypeptide(L)'
;MFLIYTSLYRKDLSRTLKDTLVDGVCIIDRHTVFHVLNLHFPYRKDLSRTLKDTLVDGEMILDKVDGIDVPRYLIYDIIYFMGQEVGKTDFRTRLVCIEKELIGPRHAKMKTGEIDKAKEPFSVRLKPFWDVSVCRKVLDGSFASQVSHEVDGLVFQPVPDPYCPGRCMEVLKWKPPELNSIDFKLKIAKENKPGMLPETKGYLYVLGQDNPLAEMKYTKDLKEMDGKIIECSFDGQHWKFMRQRTDKSFPNSIKTAQGVWGSIQSPVTKDILFQVVEVERFVPPQKQPSDLMPPPAKLPRR
;
A
#
# COMPACT_ATOMS: atom_id res chain seq x y z
N MET A 1 -2.14 -4.28 -2.96
CA MET A 1 -1.07 -5.03 -2.29
C MET A 1 -0.75 -6.18 -3.20
N PHE A 2 0.41 -6.12 -3.82
CA PHE A 2 0.90 -7.10 -4.78
C PHE A 2 2.23 -7.59 -4.25
N LEU A 3 2.47 -8.90 -4.21
CA LEU A 3 3.77 -9.46 -3.81
C LEU A 3 4.60 -9.72 -5.06
N ILE A 4 5.86 -9.28 -5.09
CA ILE A 4 6.84 -9.77 -6.08
C ILE A 4 7.61 -10.92 -5.43
N TYR A 5 7.78 -11.97 -6.20
CA TYR A 5 8.46 -13.16 -5.77
C TYR A 5 9.49 -13.59 -6.82
N THR A 6 10.71 -13.93 -6.41
CA THR A 6 11.80 -14.32 -7.32
C THR A 6 12.29 -15.74 -7.00
N SER A 7 11.79 -16.72 -7.77
CA SER A 7 11.97 -18.19 -7.75
C SER A 7 11.85 -18.91 -6.40
N LEU A 8 11.20 -20.10 -6.37
CA LEU A 8 10.43 -20.55 -5.19
C LEU A 8 11.02 -21.71 -4.36
N TYR A 9 11.16 -21.47 -3.05
CA TYR A 9 11.43 -22.52 -2.05
C TYR A 9 10.10 -23.13 -1.58
N ARG A 10 9.98 -24.45 -1.75
CA ARG A 10 8.72 -25.22 -1.82
C ARG A 10 7.97 -25.50 -0.49
N LYS A 11 8.36 -24.94 0.65
CA LYS A 11 7.85 -25.42 1.96
C LYS A 11 6.54 -24.78 2.45
N ASP A 12 6.37 -23.46 2.36
CA ASP A 12 5.37 -22.77 3.21
C ASP A 12 4.15 -22.15 2.49
N LEU A 13 3.98 -22.39 1.19
CA LEU A 13 2.76 -21.98 0.47
C LEU A 13 1.62 -23.01 0.62
N SER A 14 0.37 -22.56 0.50
CA SER A 14 -0.79 -23.47 0.48
C SER A 14 -0.63 -24.50 -0.65
N ARG A 15 -1.08 -25.74 -0.44
CA ARG A 15 -0.90 -26.87 -1.38
C ARG A 15 -1.33 -26.52 -2.83
N THR A 16 -2.36 -25.70 -2.99
CA THR A 16 -2.85 -25.22 -4.30
C THR A 16 -1.88 -24.29 -5.03
N LEU A 17 -1.14 -23.43 -4.31
CA LEU A 17 -0.12 -22.55 -4.89
C LEU A 17 1.17 -23.32 -5.25
N LYS A 18 1.40 -24.49 -4.65
CA LYS A 18 2.58 -25.33 -4.93
C LYS A 18 2.57 -25.94 -6.33
N ASP A 19 1.39 -26.23 -6.88
CA ASP A 19 1.24 -27.00 -8.13
C ASP A 19 1.18 -26.12 -9.40
N THR A 20 1.14 -24.79 -9.26
CA THR A 20 0.90 -23.84 -10.38
C THR A 20 2.06 -22.90 -10.72
N LEU A 21 3.15 -22.87 -9.95
CA LEU A 21 4.20 -21.85 -10.08
C LEU A 21 5.45 -22.37 -10.81
N VAL A 22 5.86 -21.64 -11.85
CA VAL A 22 7.03 -21.91 -12.71
C VAL A 22 8.26 -21.17 -12.17
N ASP A 23 9.47 -21.69 -12.43
CA ASP A 23 10.73 -21.01 -12.12
C ASP A 23 10.80 -19.64 -12.82
N GLY A 24 10.85 -18.56 -12.04
CA GLY A 24 10.89 -17.19 -12.58
C GLY A 24 10.44 -16.12 -11.58
N VAL A 25 10.11 -14.94 -12.10
CA VAL A 25 9.54 -13.85 -11.31
C VAL A 25 8.03 -13.89 -11.40
N CYS A 26 7.36 -13.88 -10.26
CA CYS A 26 5.90 -13.87 -10.19
C CYS A 26 5.41 -12.64 -9.43
N ILE A 27 4.26 -12.11 -9.85
CA ILE A 27 3.44 -11.18 -9.07
C ILE A 27 2.22 -11.93 -8.56
N ILE A 28 1.95 -11.81 -7.27
CA ILE A 28 0.78 -12.42 -6.63
C ILE A 28 -0.15 -11.29 -6.17
N ASP A 29 -1.40 -11.34 -6.63
CA ASP A 29 -2.53 -10.60 -6.07
C ASP A 29 -3.42 -11.57 -5.26
N ARG A 30 -4.39 -11.03 -4.53
CA ARG A 30 -5.34 -11.77 -3.68
C ARG A 30 -6.04 -12.94 -4.37
N HIS A 31 -6.19 -12.90 -5.69
CA HIS A 31 -6.93 -13.90 -6.45
C HIS A 31 -6.16 -14.52 -7.63
N THR A 32 -5.00 -13.96 -8.00
CA THR A 32 -4.34 -14.29 -9.27
C THR A 32 -2.83 -14.26 -9.13
N VAL A 33 -2.15 -15.14 -9.87
CA VAL A 33 -0.69 -15.14 -10.01
C VAL A 33 -0.34 -14.80 -11.46
N PHE A 34 0.57 -13.85 -11.64
CA PHE A 34 1.09 -13.42 -12.93
C PHE A 34 2.56 -13.77 -13.05
N HIS A 35 2.94 -14.48 -14.10
CA HIS A 35 4.35 -14.70 -14.42
C HIS A 35 4.88 -13.49 -15.18
N VAL A 36 6.01 -12.93 -14.71
CA VAL A 36 6.61 -11.71 -15.28
C VAL A 36 7.83 -12.10 -16.11
N LEU A 37 7.72 -11.91 -17.42
CA LEU A 37 8.82 -12.11 -18.35
C LEU A 37 9.76 -10.90 -18.36
N ASN A 38 11.03 -11.15 -18.71
CA ASN A 38 12.06 -10.12 -18.90
C ASN A 38 12.35 -9.25 -17.67
N LEU A 39 11.98 -9.70 -16.46
CA LEU A 39 12.34 -9.01 -15.22
C LEU A 39 13.39 -9.81 -14.46
N HIS A 40 14.53 -9.19 -14.17
CA HIS A 40 15.69 -9.88 -13.61
C HIS A 40 16.11 -9.28 -12.27
N PHE A 41 16.49 -10.16 -11.34
CA PHE A 41 17.00 -9.80 -10.02
C PHE A 41 18.34 -10.50 -9.79
N PRO A 42 19.48 -9.83 -10.08
CA PRO A 42 20.80 -10.40 -9.91
C PRO A 42 21.17 -10.60 -8.44
N TYR A 43 21.93 -11.64 -8.13
CA TYR A 43 22.48 -11.83 -6.80
C TYR A 43 23.66 -10.88 -6.56
N ARG A 44 23.62 -10.11 -5.47
CA ARG A 44 24.63 -9.08 -5.17
C ARG A 44 26.08 -9.58 -5.21
N LYS A 45 26.36 -10.76 -4.65
CA LYS A 45 27.73 -11.30 -4.57
C LYS A 45 28.22 -11.94 -5.87
N ASP A 46 27.30 -12.30 -6.76
CA ASP A 46 27.59 -12.89 -8.06
C ASP A 46 26.49 -12.50 -9.04
N LEU A 47 26.76 -11.45 -9.81
CA LEU A 47 25.80 -10.85 -10.74
C LEU A 47 25.44 -11.79 -11.90
N SER A 48 26.18 -12.88 -12.14
CA SER A 48 25.82 -13.88 -13.15
C SER A 48 24.63 -14.73 -12.70
N ARG A 49 24.36 -14.79 -11.39
CA ARG A 49 23.29 -15.58 -10.79
C ARG A 49 22.04 -14.75 -10.55
N THR A 50 20.88 -15.39 -10.69
CA THR A 50 19.59 -14.81 -10.33
C THR A 50 19.25 -15.12 -8.88
N LEU A 51 18.65 -14.15 -8.19
CA LEU A 51 18.09 -14.33 -6.86
C LEU A 51 17.04 -15.42 -6.86
N LYS A 52 17.06 -16.21 -5.78
CA LYS A 52 16.08 -17.23 -5.50
C LYS A 52 15.45 -17.05 -4.13
N ASP A 53 14.36 -17.74 -3.90
CA ASP A 53 13.69 -17.95 -2.63
C ASP A 53 13.43 -16.64 -1.88
N THR A 54 13.01 -15.61 -2.62
CA THR A 54 12.86 -14.24 -2.11
C THR A 54 11.42 -13.76 -2.32
N LEU A 55 10.81 -13.28 -1.24
CA LEU A 55 9.43 -12.77 -1.20
C LEU A 55 9.44 -11.33 -0.70
N VAL A 56 8.93 -10.42 -1.53
CA VAL A 56 8.78 -9.01 -1.16
C VAL A 56 7.32 -8.56 -1.23
N ASP A 57 7.02 -7.55 -0.44
CA ASP A 57 5.73 -6.86 -0.44
C ASP A 57 5.84 -5.49 -1.09
N GLY A 58 4.78 -5.11 -1.81
CA GLY A 58 4.82 -3.94 -2.66
C GLY A 58 3.49 -3.56 -3.28
N GLU A 59 3.58 -2.54 -4.12
CA GLU A 59 2.44 -1.90 -4.76
C GLU A 59 2.79 -1.55 -6.21
N MET A 60 1.88 -1.90 -7.12
CA MET A 60 1.96 -1.48 -8.52
C MET A 60 1.25 -0.14 -8.64
N ILE A 61 1.94 0.85 -9.20
CA ILE A 61 1.41 2.19 -9.48
C ILE A 61 1.59 2.52 -10.97
N LEU A 62 0.71 3.40 -11.47
CA LEU A 62 0.91 4.07 -12.75
C LEU A 62 1.43 5.47 -12.47
N ASP A 63 2.64 5.74 -12.92
CA ASP A 63 3.32 7.01 -12.72
C ASP A 63 3.26 7.87 -13.98
N LYS A 64 2.90 9.15 -13.89
CA LYS A 64 2.83 10.04 -15.05
C LYS A 64 4.17 10.74 -15.27
N VAL A 65 4.90 10.32 -16.29
CA VAL A 65 6.15 10.97 -16.72
C VAL A 65 5.92 11.56 -18.09
N ASP A 66 6.06 12.89 -18.21
CA ASP A 66 5.83 13.63 -19.47
C ASP A 66 4.46 13.34 -20.11
N GLY A 67 3.44 13.13 -19.28
CA GLY A 67 2.07 12.82 -19.70
C GLY A 67 1.83 11.35 -20.06
N ILE A 68 2.85 10.49 -19.99
CA ILE A 68 2.77 9.05 -20.27
C ILE A 68 2.66 8.27 -18.96
N ASP A 69 1.68 7.37 -18.89
CA ASP A 69 1.54 6.43 -17.78
C ASP A 69 2.63 5.34 -17.86
N VAL A 70 3.53 5.32 -16.88
CA VAL A 70 4.63 4.37 -16.77
C VAL A 70 4.39 3.46 -15.57
N PRO A 71 4.25 2.15 -15.76
CA PRO A 71 4.02 1.23 -14.64
C PRO A 71 5.29 1.11 -13.78
N ARG A 72 5.10 1.18 -12.46
CA ARG A 72 6.16 0.96 -11.48
C ARG A 72 5.70 0.05 -10.36
N TYR A 73 6.57 -0.86 -9.97
CA TYR A 73 6.39 -1.64 -8.76
C TYR A 73 7.26 -1.08 -7.63
N LEU A 74 6.62 -0.60 -6.58
CA LEU A 74 7.25 -0.06 -5.39
C LEU A 74 7.32 -1.15 -4.31
N ILE A 75 8.51 -1.65 -4.03
CA ILE A 75 8.77 -2.58 -2.92
C ILE A 75 8.78 -1.77 -1.63
N TYR A 76 7.98 -2.15 -0.63
CA TYR A 76 8.00 -1.48 0.68
C TYR A 76 8.36 -2.42 1.84
N ASP A 77 8.34 -3.74 1.67
CA ASP A 77 8.82 -4.68 2.69
C ASP A 77 9.38 -5.98 2.06
N ILE A 78 10.11 -6.77 2.84
CA ILE A 78 10.68 -8.07 2.46
C ILE A 78 10.43 -9.10 3.55
N ILE A 79 9.80 -10.22 3.17
CA ILE A 79 9.43 -11.30 4.09
C ILE A 79 10.49 -12.39 4.08
N TYR A 80 10.97 -12.78 2.89
CA TYR A 80 12.01 -13.78 2.71
C TYR A 80 13.09 -13.28 1.77
N PHE A 81 14.33 -13.62 2.07
CA PHE A 81 15.48 -13.40 1.19
C PHE A 81 16.31 -14.68 1.11
N MET A 82 16.39 -15.27 -0.08
CA MET A 82 17.15 -16.51 -0.32
C MET A 82 16.86 -17.63 0.70
N GLY A 83 15.59 -17.82 1.02
CA GLY A 83 15.11 -18.84 1.96
C GLY A 83 15.25 -18.45 3.44
N GLN A 84 15.81 -17.28 3.75
CA GLN A 84 15.91 -16.77 5.12
C GLN A 84 14.72 -15.88 5.47
N GLU A 85 14.14 -16.07 6.66
CA GLU A 85 13.02 -15.30 7.20
C GLU A 85 13.45 -13.90 7.67
N VAL A 86 13.76 -13.02 6.74
CA VAL A 86 14.12 -11.63 7.03
C VAL A 86 12.94 -10.83 7.62
N GLY A 87 11.70 -11.26 7.37
CA GLY A 87 10.50 -10.66 7.95
C GLY A 87 10.50 -10.59 9.48
N LYS A 88 11.27 -11.44 10.17
CA LYS A 88 11.36 -11.44 11.65
C LYS A 88 12.28 -10.37 12.23
N THR A 89 13.10 -9.70 11.40
CA THR A 89 13.97 -8.61 11.86
C THR A 89 13.22 -7.28 11.94
N ASP A 90 13.84 -6.27 12.52
CA ASP A 90 13.30 -4.90 12.52
C ASP A 90 13.16 -4.35 11.09
N PHE A 91 12.21 -3.44 10.88
CA PHE A 91 11.87 -2.89 9.58
C PHE A 91 13.04 -2.16 8.89
N ARG A 92 13.95 -1.51 9.63
CA ARG A 92 15.11 -0.83 9.01
C ARG A 92 16.06 -1.84 8.39
N THR A 93 16.29 -2.97 9.06
CA THR A 93 17.08 -4.07 8.50
C THR A 93 16.43 -4.62 7.22
N ARG A 94 15.10 -4.76 7.19
CA ARG A 94 14.34 -5.19 6.01
C ARG A 94 14.48 -4.20 4.85
N LEU A 95 14.38 -2.88 5.10
CA LEU A 95 14.61 -1.83 4.10
C LEU A 95 16.02 -1.85 3.52
N VAL A 96 17.04 -1.98 4.39
CA VAL A 96 18.44 -2.09 3.95
C VAL A 96 18.65 -3.34 3.10
N CYS A 97 18.00 -4.45 3.44
CA CYS A 97 18.03 -5.68 2.63
C CYS A 97 17.47 -5.43 1.22
N ILE A 98 16.31 -4.78 1.09
CA ILE A 98 15.72 -4.45 -0.22
C ILE A 98 16.67 -3.57 -1.04
N GLU A 99 17.19 -2.50 -0.43
CA GLU A 99 18.06 -1.55 -1.11
C GLU A 99 19.35 -2.24 -1.59
N LYS A 100 20.02 -2.98 -0.70
CA LYS A 100 21.35 -3.54 -0.95
C LYS A 100 21.35 -4.83 -1.75
N GLU A 101 20.34 -5.66 -1.60
CA GLU A 101 20.31 -7.01 -2.18
C GLU A 101 19.42 -7.09 -3.42
N LEU A 102 18.40 -6.23 -3.58
CA LEU A 102 17.51 -6.26 -4.74
C LEU A 102 17.75 -5.07 -5.68
N ILE A 103 17.66 -3.84 -5.15
CA ILE A 103 17.75 -2.63 -5.98
C ILE A 103 19.19 -2.37 -6.45
N GLY A 104 20.16 -2.46 -5.54
CA GLY A 104 21.58 -2.22 -5.81
C GLY A 104 22.14 -3.08 -6.95
N PRO A 105 21.99 -4.42 -6.94
CA PRO A 105 22.49 -5.28 -8.01
C PRO A 105 21.84 -5.01 -9.37
N ARG A 106 20.55 -4.66 -9.38
CA ARG A 106 19.85 -4.25 -10.61
C ARG A 106 20.43 -2.96 -11.18
N HIS A 107 20.62 -1.95 -10.34
CA HIS A 107 21.26 -0.70 -10.77
C HIS A 107 22.69 -0.92 -11.27
N ALA A 108 23.45 -1.82 -10.66
CA ALA A 108 24.80 -2.17 -11.12
C ALA A 108 24.77 -2.73 -12.55
N LYS A 109 23.86 -3.67 -12.85
CA LYS A 109 23.68 -4.21 -14.20
C LYS A 109 23.07 -3.24 -15.21
N MET A 110 22.23 -2.31 -14.76
CA MET A 110 21.71 -1.24 -15.62
C MET A 110 22.84 -0.31 -16.06
N LYS A 111 23.82 -0.03 -15.18
CA LYS A 111 24.99 0.78 -15.52
C LYS A 111 25.93 0.10 -16.53
N THR A 112 26.03 -1.23 -16.52
CA THR A 112 26.82 -2.00 -17.49
C THR A 112 26.07 -2.29 -18.79
N GLY A 113 24.78 -1.91 -18.89
CA GLY A 113 23.94 -2.19 -20.05
C GLY A 113 23.43 -3.63 -20.14
N GLU A 114 23.72 -4.49 -19.15
CA GLU A 114 23.22 -5.87 -19.09
C GLU A 114 21.74 -5.95 -18.78
N ILE A 115 21.18 -4.93 -18.10
CA ILE A 115 19.73 -4.75 -17.94
C ILE A 115 19.30 -3.53 -18.72
N ASP A 116 18.50 -3.77 -19.75
CA ASP A 116 17.83 -2.71 -20.52
C ASP A 116 16.46 -2.41 -19.91
N LYS A 117 16.36 -1.25 -19.26
CA LYS A 117 15.14 -0.78 -18.59
C LYS A 117 13.95 -0.64 -19.55
N ALA A 118 14.18 -0.40 -20.84
CA ALA A 118 13.11 -0.26 -21.82
C ALA A 118 12.48 -1.62 -22.21
N LYS A 119 13.18 -2.73 -21.95
CA LYS A 119 12.68 -4.10 -22.22
C LYS A 119 11.98 -4.73 -21.03
N GLU A 120 12.11 -4.15 -19.84
CA GLU A 120 11.40 -4.62 -18.65
C GLU A 120 9.94 -4.15 -18.70
N PRO A 121 8.97 -4.99 -18.27
CA PRO A 121 7.54 -4.66 -18.35
C PRO A 121 7.14 -3.49 -17.45
N PHE A 122 7.90 -3.24 -16.38
CA PHE A 122 7.72 -2.14 -15.45
C PHE A 122 9.00 -1.88 -14.66
N SER A 123 9.17 -0.65 -14.17
CA SER A 123 10.32 -0.33 -13.33
C SER A 123 10.10 -0.81 -11.89
N VAL A 124 11.15 -1.30 -11.23
CA VAL A 124 11.09 -1.68 -9.81
C VAL A 124 11.89 -0.69 -8.98
N ARG A 125 11.30 -0.22 -7.87
CA ARG A 125 11.91 0.77 -6.97
C ARG A 125 11.63 0.40 -5.51
N LEU A 126 12.49 0.86 -4.62
CA LEU A 126 12.20 0.89 -3.19
C LEU A 126 11.23 2.05 -2.91
N LYS A 127 10.16 1.81 -2.16
CA LYS A 127 9.27 2.85 -1.64
C LYS A 127 10.03 3.59 -0.53
N PRO A 128 10.26 4.91 -0.65
CA PRO A 128 10.97 5.64 0.38
C PRO A 128 10.16 5.71 1.67
N PHE A 129 10.84 5.59 2.80
CA PHE A 129 10.30 5.83 4.13
C PHE A 129 11.10 6.94 4.79
N TRP A 130 10.40 7.78 5.54
CA TRP A 130 10.99 8.89 6.27
C TRP A 130 10.67 8.78 7.75
N ASP A 131 11.48 9.46 8.56
CA ASP A 131 11.17 9.64 9.96
C ASP A 131 9.84 10.40 10.13
N VAL A 132 9.11 10.08 11.20
CA VAL A 132 7.80 10.67 11.49
C VAL A 132 7.87 12.20 11.56
N SER A 133 9.00 12.78 11.98
CA SER A 133 9.23 14.22 12.03
C SER A 133 9.05 14.95 10.68
N VAL A 134 9.11 14.23 9.56
CA VAL A 134 8.96 14.80 8.21
C VAL A 134 7.49 14.87 7.78
N CYS A 135 6.55 14.32 8.57
CA CYS A 135 5.11 14.23 8.27
C CYS A 135 4.51 15.55 7.73
N ARG A 136 4.80 16.68 8.38
CA ARG A 136 4.35 18.00 7.94
C ARG A 136 4.82 18.35 6.53
N LYS A 137 6.11 18.17 6.26
CA LYS A 137 6.69 18.48 4.94
C LYS A 137 6.12 17.60 3.83
N VAL A 138 5.78 16.34 4.14
CA VAL A 138 5.17 15.41 3.19
C VAL A 138 3.76 15.90 2.82
N LEU A 139 2.94 16.25 3.83
CA LEU A 139 1.55 16.66 3.62
C LEU A 139 1.38 18.09 3.08
N ASP A 140 2.34 18.98 3.34
CA ASP A 140 2.33 20.36 2.84
C ASP A 140 2.90 20.46 1.40
N GLY A 141 3.18 19.33 0.75
CA GLY A 141 3.59 19.29 -0.66
C GLY A 141 5.04 19.67 -0.92
N SER A 142 5.86 19.90 0.12
CA SER A 142 7.31 20.13 -0.05
C SER A 142 8.04 18.93 -0.68
N PHE A 143 7.43 17.75 -0.61
CA PHE A 143 7.90 16.51 -1.23
C PHE A 143 7.13 16.12 -2.50
N ALA A 144 6.20 16.96 -2.99
CA ALA A 144 5.39 16.66 -4.18
C ALA A 144 6.24 16.44 -5.44
N SER A 145 7.45 17.00 -5.51
CA SER A 145 8.40 16.73 -6.60
C SER A 145 9.04 15.33 -6.53
N GLN A 146 9.04 14.68 -5.36
CA GLN A 146 9.57 13.32 -5.14
C GLN A 146 8.46 12.26 -5.14
N VAL A 147 7.21 12.65 -4.94
CA VAL A 147 6.03 11.79 -4.98
C VAL A 147 5.28 12.08 -6.28
N SER A 148 5.48 11.22 -7.27
CA SER A 148 4.98 11.43 -8.63
C SER A 148 3.49 11.07 -8.83
N HIS A 149 2.78 10.86 -7.71
CA HIS A 149 1.35 10.55 -7.66
C HIS A 149 0.69 11.37 -6.54
N GLU A 150 -0.63 11.53 -6.64
CA GLU A 150 -1.42 12.24 -5.64
C GLU A 150 -1.29 11.57 -4.26
N VAL A 151 -0.99 12.36 -3.22
CA VAL A 151 -0.84 11.87 -1.85
C VAL A 151 -2.22 11.68 -1.24
N ASP A 152 -2.70 10.43 -1.18
CA ASP A 152 -4.04 10.08 -0.67
C ASP A 152 -4.06 9.75 0.85
N GLY A 153 -2.93 9.97 1.52
CA GLY A 153 -2.75 9.69 2.94
C GLY A 153 -1.31 9.37 3.33
N LEU A 154 -1.14 8.84 4.54
CA LEU A 154 0.12 8.38 5.10
C LEU A 154 -0.02 6.97 5.66
N VAL A 155 1.07 6.20 5.59
CA VAL A 155 1.20 4.90 6.23
C VAL A 155 2.31 4.99 7.26
N PHE A 156 1.98 4.71 8.52
CA PHE A 156 2.94 4.65 9.62
C PHE A 156 3.30 3.19 9.86
N GLN A 157 4.57 2.87 9.58
CA GLN A 157 5.12 1.54 9.77
C GLN A 157 5.95 1.52 11.05
N PRO A 158 5.61 0.70 12.05
CA PRO A 158 6.46 0.51 13.23
C PRO A 158 7.80 -0.09 12.81
N VAL A 159 8.87 0.47 13.39
CA VAL A 159 10.25 0.03 13.14
C VAL A 159 10.62 -1.27 13.85
N PRO A 160 10.38 -1.44 15.17
CA PRO A 160 10.87 -2.61 15.90
C PRO A 160 10.10 -3.89 15.55
N ASP A 161 8.90 -3.75 14.99
CA ASP A 161 8.00 -4.88 14.84
C ASP A 161 8.39 -5.78 13.66
N PRO A 162 8.28 -7.11 13.83
CA PRO A 162 8.42 -8.05 12.72
C PRO A 162 7.27 -7.86 11.73
N TYR A 163 7.47 -8.33 10.50
CA TYR A 163 6.42 -8.39 9.49
C TYR A 163 5.26 -9.25 10.00
N CYS A 164 4.04 -8.70 9.94
CA CYS A 164 2.82 -9.38 10.35
C CYS A 164 1.98 -9.73 9.11
N PRO A 165 1.82 -11.03 8.79
CA PRO A 165 0.93 -11.44 7.70
C PRO A 165 -0.53 -11.08 8.00
N GLY A 166 -1.24 -10.51 7.02
CA GLY A 166 -2.65 -10.19 7.13
C GLY A 166 -2.92 -8.83 7.79
N ARG A 167 -3.92 -8.76 8.67
CA ARG A 167 -4.29 -7.49 9.34
C ARG A 167 -3.34 -7.21 10.49
N CYS A 168 -2.46 -6.24 10.32
CA CYS A 168 -1.62 -5.66 11.37
C CYS A 168 -2.35 -4.46 11.99
N MET A 169 -2.42 -4.40 13.32
CA MET A 169 -3.07 -3.31 14.06
C MET A 169 -2.11 -2.16 14.34
N GLU A 170 -0.81 -2.45 14.26
CA GLU A 170 0.30 -1.57 14.55
C GLU A 170 0.66 -0.70 13.33
N VAL A 171 0.37 -1.19 12.12
CA VAL A 171 0.49 -0.41 10.88
C VAL A 171 -0.72 0.51 10.75
N LEU A 172 -0.49 1.81 10.97
CA LEU A 172 -1.54 2.81 10.93
C LEU A 172 -1.63 3.42 9.53
N LYS A 173 -2.86 3.67 9.07
CA LYS A 173 -3.13 4.38 7.82
C LYS A 173 -3.93 5.62 8.16
N TRP A 174 -3.36 6.78 7.87
CA TRP A 174 -4.04 8.05 8.01
C TRP A 174 -4.46 8.53 6.62
N LYS A 175 -5.72 8.97 6.50
CA LYS A 175 -6.22 9.65 5.30
C LYS A 175 -6.80 10.99 5.72
N PRO A 176 -6.63 12.04 4.89
CA PRO A 176 -7.35 13.29 5.11
C PRO A 176 -8.85 13.02 5.24
N PRO A 177 -9.56 13.62 6.21
CA PRO A 177 -10.98 13.39 6.43
C PRO A 177 -11.83 13.53 5.15
N GLU A 178 -11.47 14.48 4.29
CA GLU A 178 -12.09 14.77 3.00
C GLU A 178 -11.95 13.66 1.96
N LEU A 179 -10.99 12.75 2.13
CA LEU A 179 -10.74 11.60 1.24
C LEU A 179 -11.32 10.28 1.77
N ASN A 180 -12.02 10.31 2.91
CA ASN A 180 -12.68 9.10 3.42
C ASN A 180 -13.94 8.78 2.61
N SER A 181 -13.99 7.55 2.10
CA SER A 181 -15.10 7.04 1.30
C SER A 181 -15.42 5.59 1.63
N ILE A 182 -16.67 5.20 1.40
CA ILE A 182 -17.15 3.82 1.56
C ILE A 182 -17.75 3.38 0.23
N ASP A 183 -17.43 2.16 -0.21
CA ASP A 183 -18.08 1.57 -1.37
C ASP A 183 -19.35 0.81 -0.96
N PHE A 184 -20.49 1.29 -1.45
CA PHE A 184 -21.80 0.73 -1.19
C PHE A 184 -22.39 0.09 -2.44
N LYS A 185 -23.29 -0.88 -2.25
CA LYS A 185 -24.24 -1.27 -3.29
C LYS A 185 -25.46 -0.36 -3.18
N LEU A 186 -25.76 0.39 -4.23
CA LEU A 186 -26.93 1.27 -4.29
C LEU A 186 -28.17 0.46 -4.66
N LYS A 187 -29.28 0.71 -3.98
CA LYS A 187 -30.63 0.35 -4.46
C LYS A 187 -31.54 1.55 -4.37
N ILE A 188 -32.19 1.91 -5.46
CA ILE A 188 -33.16 3.00 -5.48
C ILE A 188 -34.56 2.43 -5.26
N ALA A 189 -35.30 2.99 -4.31
CA ALA A 189 -36.71 2.64 -4.12
C ALA A 189 -37.57 3.87 -3.84
N LYS A 190 -38.86 3.74 -4.14
CA LYS A 190 -39.88 4.75 -3.83
C LYS A 190 -40.59 4.36 -2.54
N GLU A 191 -40.50 5.21 -1.54
CA GLU A 191 -41.29 5.08 -0.32
C GLU A 191 -42.63 5.81 -0.49
N ASN A 192 -43.72 5.06 -0.32
CA ASN A 192 -45.06 5.61 -0.21
C ASN A 192 -45.52 5.41 1.23
N LYS A 193 -45.36 6.43 2.07
CA LYS A 193 -45.87 6.41 3.45
C LYS A 193 -47.29 6.97 3.47
N PRO A 194 -48.25 6.34 4.16
CA PRO A 194 -49.62 6.86 4.27
C PRO A 194 -49.62 8.31 4.77
N GLY A 195 -50.27 9.21 4.04
CA GLY A 195 -50.34 10.64 4.39
C GLY A 195 -49.12 11.49 3.99
N MET A 196 -48.11 10.91 3.33
CA MET A 196 -46.94 11.62 2.82
C MET A 196 -46.84 11.55 1.30
N LEU A 197 -46.17 12.55 0.70
CA LEU A 197 -45.83 12.49 -0.71
C LEU A 197 -44.84 11.35 -0.98
N PRO A 198 -44.98 10.62 -2.11
CA PRO A 198 -44.01 9.64 -2.56
C PRO A 198 -42.59 10.22 -2.63
N GLU A 199 -41.65 9.62 -1.90
CA GLU A 199 -40.24 10.03 -1.92
C GLU A 199 -39.38 8.93 -2.55
N THR A 200 -38.49 9.31 -3.47
CA THR A 200 -37.52 8.38 -4.03
C THR A 200 -36.21 8.52 -3.26
N LYS A 201 -35.67 7.41 -2.76
CA LYS A 201 -34.44 7.38 -1.96
C LYS A 201 -33.45 6.36 -2.50
N GLY A 202 -32.17 6.63 -2.27
CA GLY A 202 -31.09 5.68 -2.50
C GLY A 202 -30.71 4.99 -1.19
N TYR A 203 -30.81 3.66 -1.14
CA TYR A 203 -30.40 2.86 0.00
C TYR A 203 -29.02 2.27 -0.24
N LEU A 204 -28.16 2.40 0.76
CA LEU A 204 -26.74 2.04 0.70
C LEU A 204 -26.48 0.75 1.49
N TYR A 205 -26.08 -0.32 0.79
CA TYR A 205 -25.83 -1.63 1.36
C TYR A 205 -24.34 -1.97 1.41
N VAL A 206 -23.96 -2.74 2.42
CA VAL A 206 -22.60 -3.28 2.62
C VAL A 206 -22.64 -4.80 2.64
N LEU A 207 -21.49 -5.44 2.44
CA LEU A 207 -21.39 -6.89 2.49
C LEU A 207 -21.49 -7.38 3.94
N GLY A 208 -22.37 -8.36 4.18
CA GLY A 208 -22.60 -8.97 5.49
C GLY A 208 -23.78 -8.37 6.28
N GLN A 209 -24.62 -7.55 5.64
CA GLN A 209 -25.84 -7.02 6.24
C GLN A 209 -26.96 -6.94 5.20
N ASP A 210 -28.16 -7.43 5.57
CA ASP A 210 -29.33 -7.44 4.67
C ASP A 210 -30.09 -6.11 4.66
N ASN A 211 -29.99 -5.35 5.75
CA ASN A 211 -30.59 -4.02 5.87
C ASN A 211 -29.64 -2.93 5.34
N PRO A 212 -30.17 -1.82 4.81
CA PRO A 212 -29.34 -0.70 4.39
C PRO A 212 -28.59 -0.11 5.58
N LEU A 213 -27.31 0.21 5.38
CA LEU A 213 -26.48 0.85 6.41
C LEU A 213 -26.76 2.36 6.47
N ALA A 214 -27.11 2.96 5.33
CA ALA A 214 -27.39 4.38 5.22
C ALA A 214 -28.36 4.69 4.07
N GLU A 215 -28.86 5.92 4.05
CA GLU A 215 -29.68 6.48 2.98
C GLU A 215 -28.97 7.67 2.34
N MET A 216 -29.24 7.90 1.06
CA MET A 216 -28.83 9.10 0.35
C MET A 216 -29.98 9.69 -0.48
N LYS A 217 -29.95 11.01 -0.66
CA LYS A 217 -30.94 11.71 -1.47
C LYS A 217 -30.83 11.27 -2.93
N TYR A 218 -31.96 10.93 -3.53
CA TYR A 218 -32.01 10.60 -4.95
C TYR A 218 -31.73 11.84 -5.82
N THR A 219 -30.88 11.67 -6.82
CA THR A 219 -30.69 12.59 -7.93
C THR A 219 -30.87 11.83 -9.24
N LYS A 220 -31.20 12.54 -10.33
CA LYS A 220 -31.43 11.89 -11.64
C LYS A 220 -30.22 11.09 -12.11
N ASP A 221 -29.02 11.56 -11.79
CA ASP A 221 -27.75 10.92 -12.18
C ASP A 221 -27.54 9.56 -11.49
N LEU A 222 -28.17 9.33 -10.33
CA LEU A 222 -28.10 8.05 -9.64
C LEU A 222 -28.98 6.97 -10.26
N LYS A 223 -29.93 7.33 -11.14
CA LYS A 223 -30.86 6.37 -11.75
C LYS A 223 -30.13 5.23 -12.46
N GLU A 224 -29.05 5.55 -13.16
CA GLU A 224 -28.23 4.56 -13.88
C GLU A 224 -27.29 3.77 -12.97
N MET A 225 -27.19 4.17 -11.70
CA MET A 225 -26.36 3.53 -10.68
C MET A 225 -27.13 2.49 -9.86
N ASP A 226 -28.43 2.32 -10.10
CA ASP A 226 -29.24 1.35 -9.38
C ASP A 226 -28.69 -0.08 -9.52
N GLY A 227 -28.54 -0.77 -8.39
CA GLY A 227 -27.96 -2.11 -8.29
C GLY A 227 -26.43 -2.17 -8.42
N LYS A 228 -25.75 -1.07 -8.75
CA LYS A 228 -24.29 -1.01 -8.95
C LYS A 228 -23.56 -0.71 -7.64
N ILE A 229 -22.25 -0.93 -7.67
CA ILE A 229 -21.34 -0.53 -6.58
C ILE A 229 -20.84 0.87 -6.87
N ILE A 230 -21.02 1.76 -5.88
CA ILE A 230 -20.66 3.16 -5.95
C ILE A 230 -19.76 3.52 -4.78
N GLU A 231 -18.85 4.45 -5.00
CA GLU A 231 -18.03 5.06 -3.95
C GLU A 231 -18.71 6.33 -3.47
N CYS A 232 -18.89 6.46 -2.16
CA CYS A 232 -19.53 7.60 -1.53
C CYS A 232 -18.64 8.22 -0.45
N SER A 233 -18.62 9.55 -0.39
CA SER A 233 -18.06 10.32 0.73
C SER A 233 -19.18 10.92 1.57
N PHE A 234 -18.87 11.33 2.80
CA PHE A 234 -19.83 11.96 3.70
C PHE A 234 -19.44 13.42 3.92
N ASP A 235 -20.36 14.35 3.72
CA ASP A 235 -20.09 15.80 3.84
C ASP A 235 -20.40 16.39 5.22
N GLY A 236 -20.66 15.53 6.21
CA GLY A 236 -21.11 15.90 7.55
C GLY A 236 -22.62 15.80 7.74
N GLN A 237 -23.41 15.79 6.66
CA GLN A 237 -24.87 15.67 6.73
C GLN A 237 -25.41 14.55 5.85
N HIS A 238 -24.90 14.42 4.63
CA HIS A 238 -25.41 13.52 3.61
C HIS A 238 -24.30 12.75 2.92
N TRP A 239 -24.62 11.53 2.49
CA TRP A 239 -23.76 10.77 1.58
C TRP A 239 -23.80 11.37 0.18
N LYS A 240 -22.62 11.60 -0.39
CA LYS A 240 -22.41 12.10 -1.74
C LYS A 240 -21.82 11.02 -2.62
N PHE A 241 -22.39 10.87 -3.82
CA PHE A 241 -21.81 10.00 -4.85
C PHE A 241 -20.51 10.60 -5.37
N MET A 242 -19.47 9.79 -5.47
CA MET A 242 -18.21 10.17 -6.08
C MET A 242 -18.08 9.54 -7.48
N ARG A 243 -18.13 8.21 -7.56
CA ARG A 243 -17.95 7.47 -8.81
C ARG A 243 -18.53 6.06 -8.74
N GLN A 244 -18.71 5.45 -9.90
CA GLN A 244 -19.01 4.01 -10.01
C GLN A 244 -17.72 3.19 -9.83
N ARG A 245 -17.81 2.08 -9.09
CA ARG A 245 -16.71 1.11 -8.89
C ARG A 245 -16.88 -0.11 -9.80
N THR A 246 -16.53 0.04 -11.07
CA THR A 246 -16.53 -1.08 -12.04
C THR A 246 -15.45 -2.11 -11.75
N ASP A 247 -14.41 -1.73 -11.00
CA ASP A 247 -13.31 -2.59 -10.55
C ASP A 247 -13.70 -3.54 -9.41
N LYS A 248 -14.87 -3.35 -8.79
CA LYS A 248 -15.31 -4.13 -7.63
C LYS A 248 -16.52 -4.99 -7.96
N SER A 249 -16.44 -6.24 -7.57
CA SER A 249 -17.58 -7.18 -7.63
C SER A 249 -18.49 -7.11 -6.40
N PHE A 250 -17.98 -6.61 -5.27
CA PHE A 250 -18.71 -6.53 -4.00
C PHE A 250 -18.50 -5.18 -3.30
N PRO A 251 -19.51 -4.66 -2.56
CA PRO A 251 -19.34 -3.48 -1.70
C PRO A 251 -18.38 -3.80 -0.54
N ASN A 252 -18.00 -2.77 0.22
CA ASN A 252 -17.17 -2.97 1.41
C ASN A 252 -17.86 -3.89 2.44
N SER A 253 -17.06 -4.64 3.20
CA SER A 253 -17.59 -5.42 4.33
C SER A 253 -18.10 -4.50 5.44
N ILE A 254 -19.06 -4.96 6.23
CA ILE A 254 -19.57 -4.20 7.40
C ILE A 254 -18.44 -3.73 8.32
N LYS A 255 -17.42 -4.58 8.57
CA LYS A 255 -16.26 -4.23 9.40
C LYS A 255 -15.45 -3.08 8.79
N THR A 256 -15.24 -3.11 7.47
CA THR A 256 -14.53 -2.04 6.76
C THR A 256 -15.33 -0.74 6.80
N ALA A 257 -16.63 -0.81 6.50
CA ALA A 257 -17.51 0.34 6.49
C ALA A 257 -17.60 1.01 7.88
N GLN A 258 -17.74 0.21 8.94
CA GLN A 258 -17.73 0.72 10.33
C GLN A 258 -16.39 1.36 10.70
N GLY A 259 -15.27 0.79 10.26
CA GLY A 259 -13.94 1.38 10.48
C GLY A 259 -13.81 2.76 9.82
N VAL A 260 -14.23 2.89 8.56
CA VAL A 260 -14.22 4.18 7.86
C VAL A 260 -15.23 5.15 8.48
N TRP A 261 -16.42 4.68 8.85
CA TRP A 261 -17.44 5.50 9.50
C TRP A 261 -16.95 6.06 10.83
N GLY A 262 -16.25 5.27 11.64
CA GLY A 262 -15.58 5.75 12.85
C GLY A 262 -14.57 6.87 12.55
N SER A 263 -13.76 6.73 11.50
CA SER A 263 -12.82 7.77 11.06
C SER A 263 -13.53 9.05 10.55
N ILE A 264 -14.72 8.93 9.98
CA ILE A 264 -15.54 10.07 9.54
C ILE A 264 -16.14 10.78 10.76
N GLN A 265 -16.63 10.05 11.75
CA GLN A 265 -17.25 10.61 12.97
C GLN A 265 -16.23 11.22 13.93
N SER A 266 -15.02 10.68 13.99
CA SER A 266 -13.94 11.16 14.84
C SER A 266 -12.66 11.33 14.01
N PRO A 267 -12.63 12.36 13.14
CA PRO A 267 -11.52 12.56 12.22
C PRO A 267 -10.26 13.00 12.95
N VAL A 268 -9.16 12.30 12.67
CA VAL A 268 -7.82 12.81 12.98
C VAL A 268 -7.46 13.81 11.89
N THR A 269 -7.59 15.10 12.18
CA THR A 269 -7.24 16.17 11.24
C THR A 269 -5.71 16.27 11.06
N LYS A 270 -5.26 17.01 10.03
CA LYS A 270 -3.84 17.30 9.84
C LYS A 270 -3.23 17.96 11.08
N ASP A 271 -3.94 18.91 11.69
CA ASP A 271 -3.45 19.63 12.87
C ASP A 271 -3.25 18.71 14.08
N ILE A 272 -4.21 17.82 14.35
CA ILE A 272 -4.10 16.81 15.42
C ILE A 272 -2.90 15.91 15.14
N LEU A 273 -2.78 15.42 13.90
CA LEU A 273 -1.67 14.57 13.50
C LEU A 273 -0.32 15.27 13.71
N PHE A 274 -0.18 16.52 13.27
CA PHE A 274 1.05 17.28 13.43
C PHE A 274 1.37 17.54 14.89
N GLN A 275 0.38 17.88 15.71
CA GLN A 275 0.55 18.08 17.14
C GLN A 275 1.11 16.82 17.80
N VAL A 276 0.53 15.65 17.55
CA VAL A 276 1.00 14.38 18.10
C VAL A 276 2.43 14.08 17.63
N VAL A 277 2.72 14.28 16.34
CA VAL A 277 4.05 14.02 15.78
C VAL A 277 5.13 14.98 16.30
N GLU A 278 4.77 16.22 16.60
CA GLU A 278 5.72 17.24 17.06
C GLU A 278 5.95 17.17 18.57
N VAL A 279 4.93 16.81 19.34
CA VAL A 279 4.95 16.84 20.82
C VAL A 279 5.13 15.46 21.43
N GLU A 280 4.48 14.44 20.88
CA GLU A 280 4.32 13.12 21.52
C GLU A 280 5.10 12.00 20.81
N ARG A 281 5.84 12.32 19.74
CA ARG A 281 6.60 11.28 19.03
C ARG A 281 7.62 10.61 19.95
N PHE A 282 7.80 9.31 19.74
CA PHE A 282 8.91 8.59 20.35
C PHE A 282 10.23 9.15 19.81
N VAL A 283 11.07 9.66 20.71
CA VAL A 283 12.46 10.04 20.42
C VAL A 283 13.35 8.91 20.95
N PRO A 284 14.03 8.14 20.08
CA PRO A 284 14.96 7.13 20.53
C PRO A 284 16.00 7.77 21.44
N PRO A 285 16.41 7.11 22.55
CA PRO A 285 17.49 7.62 23.38
C PRO A 285 18.73 7.85 22.51
N GLN A 286 19.31 9.06 22.62
CA GLN A 286 20.59 9.34 21.99
C GLN A 286 21.59 8.32 22.55
N LYS A 287 22.23 7.52 21.68
CA LYS A 287 23.34 6.67 22.10
C LYS A 287 24.35 7.56 22.82
N GLN A 288 24.67 7.25 24.07
CA GLN A 288 25.73 7.97 24.76
C GLN A 288 27.04 7.75 23.99
N PRO A 289 27.96 8.72 23.97
CA PRO A 289 29.25 8.58 23.28
C PRO A 289 30.05 7.33 23.73
N SER A 290 29.76 6.79 24.92
CA SER A 290 30.34 5.56 25.46
C SER A 290 29.94 4.27 24.72
N ASP A 291 28.84 4.29 23.96
CA ASP A 291 28.33 3.12 23.21
C ASP A 291 28.83 3.10 21.75
N LEU A 292 29.66 4.07 21.36
CA LEU A 292 30.35 4.10 20.07
C LEU A 292 31.68 3.36 20.22
N MET A 293 31.88 2.29 19.44
CA MET A 293 33.19 1.64 19.38
C MET A 293 34.28 2.68 19.08
N PRO A 294 35.44 2.63 19.77
CA PRO A 294 36.54 3.52 19.46
C PRO A 294 36.93 3.37 17.98
N PRO A 295 37.33 4.46 17.31
CA PRO A 295 37.68 4.43 15.91
C PRO A 295 38.80 3.40 15.67
N PRO A 296 38.74 2.63 14.56
CA PRO A 296 39.76 1.63 14.26
C PRO A 296 41.15 2.28 14.25
N ALA A 297 42.10 1.63 14.92
CA ALA A 297 43.48 2.09 14.97
C ALA A 297 44.01 2.27 13.54
N LYS A 298 44.58 3.45 13.25
CA LYS A 298 45.16 3.76 11.94
C LYS A 298 46.24 2.71 11.63
N LEU A 299 46.01 1.91 10.59
CA LEU A 299 47.03 1.02 10.05
C LEU A 299 48.26 1.84 9.64
N PRO A 300 49.48 1.43 10.03
CA PRO A 300 50.69 2.12 9.60
C PRO A 300 50.78 2.03 8.07
N ARG A 301 50.94 3.20 7.43
CA ARG A 301 51.18 3.28 5.99
C ARG A 301 52.46 2.51 5.67
N ARG A 302 52.34 1.46 4.85
CA ARG A 302 53.47 0.87 4.13
C ARG A 302 53.61 1.57 2.79
#